data_AF-A0A1F2XJP9-F1
#
_entry.id   AF-A0A1F2XJP9-F1
#
_cell.length_a   1.000
_cell.length_b   1.000
_cell.length_c   1.000
_cell.angle_alpha   90.00
_cell.angle_beta   90.00
_cell.angle_gamma   90.00
#
_symmetry.space_group_name_H-M   'P 1'
#
loop_
_entity.id
_entity.type
_entity.pdbx_description
1 polymer ?
#
loop_
_entity_poly.entity_id
_entity_poly.type
_entity_poly.pdbx_seq_one_letter_code
_entity_poly.pdbx_strand_id
1 'polypeptide(L)'
;MQPKLQETYYSYSSPISLLEELFFQLEWNYERLVENELVAEIQGRWCSYQLFALWRPDLECFMFSALVDIKVPQTKRKDVEILLSMLNPKVLLGHFEVSPDDDLPVFRYSLTLRGNPGATLEQMEEIINNAVLECDRLYPALQFVLWGDKNPEEALMAAMLDTYGEA
;
A
#
# COMPACT_ATOMS: atom_id res chain seq x y z
N MET A 1 50.41 2.88 -6.27
CA MET A 1 49.53 2.91 -5.08
C MET A 1 48.31 3.72 -5.48
N GLN A 2 47.24 3.05 -5.93
CA GLN A 2 46.01 3.75 -6.34
C GLN A 2 45.30 4.26 -5.08
N PRO A 3 44.74 5.48 -5.09
CA PRO A 3 43.94 5.97 -3.98
C PRO A 3 42.68 5.10 -3.89
N LYS A 4 42.46 4.49 -2.72
CA LYS A 4 41.18 3.84 -2.42
C LYS A 4 40.10 4.92 -2.53
N LEU A 5 39.13 4.72 -3.44
CA LEU A 5 37.88 5.45 -3.37
C LEU A 5 37.31 5.20 -1.98
N GLN A 6 37.23 6.26 -1.19
CA GLN A 6 36.40 6.29 -0.01
C GLN A 6 34.97 6.34 -0.54
N GLU A 7 34.41 5.16 -0.82
CA GLU A 7 32.97 5.02 -0.93
C GLU A 7 32.41 5.45 0.43
N THR A 8 31.79 6.63 0.45
CA THR A 8 30.90 7.03 1.52
C THR A 8 29.75 6.03 1.54
N TYR A 9 29.96 4.92 2.23
CA TYR A 9 28.87 4.05 2.65
C TYR A 9 28.06 4.88 3.64
N TYR A 10 27.00 5.51 3.17
CA TYR A 10 25.86 5.78 4.04
C TYR A 10 25.47 4.41 4.59
N SER A 11 25.67 4.20 5.90
CA SER A 11 25.11 3.05 6.60
C SER A 11 23.66 2.98 6.18
N TYR A 12 23.28 1.93 5.45
CA TYR A 12 21.97 1.84 4.79
C TYR A 12 20.88 2.32 5.73
N SER A 13 20.30 3.47 5.40
CA SER A 13 19.26 4.11 6.18
C SER A 13 18.10 3.12 6.24
N SER A 14 17.53 2.95 7.43
CA SER A 14 16.31 2.19 7.61
C SER A 14 15.31 2.59 6.51
N PRO A 15 14.53 1.66 5.92
CA PRO A 15 13.50 2.00 4.94
C PRO A 15 12.57 3.13 5.43
N ILE A 16 12.35 3.21 6.74
CA ILE A 16 11.58 4.29 7.38
C ILE A 16 12.25 5.65 7.20
N SER A 17 13.57 5.75 7.36
CA SER A 17 14.30 7.00 7.14
C SER A 17 14.32 7.43 5.68
N LEU A 18 14.36 6.47 4.74
CA LEU A 18 14.19 6.77 3.31
C LEU A 18 12.80 7.33 3.02
N LEU A 19 11.76 6.74 3.63
CA LEU A 19 10.38 7.22 3.49
C LEU A 19 10.20 8.61 4.09
N GLU A 20 10.78 8.91 5.25
CA GLU A 20 10.72 10.26 5.82
C GLU A 20 11.34 11.31 4.91
N GLU A 21 12.51 11.02 4.34
CA GLU A 21 13.17 11.92 3.40
C GLU A 21 12.32 12.13 2.16
N LEU A 22 11.78 11.04 1.59
CA LEU A 22 10.88 11.10 0.44
C LEU A 22 9.62 11.91 0.74
N PHE A 23 8.94 11.64 1.85
CA PHE A 23 7.70 12.32 2.22
C PHE A 23 7.94 13.79 2.58
N PHE A 24 9.08 14.10 3.18
CA PHE A 24 9.51 15.49 3.39
C PHE A 24 9.72 16.23 2.06
N GLN A 25 10.40 15.60 1.09
CA GLN A 25 10.62 16.19 -0.23
C GLN A 25 9.31 16.37 -1.03
N LEU A 26 8.34 15.47 -0.85
CA LEU A 26 7.02 15.54 -1.47
C LEU A 26 6.03 16.43 -0.71
N GLU A 27 6.43 17.04 0.40
CA GLU A 27 5.57 17.85 1.29
C GLU A 27 4.33 17.10 1.81
N TRP A 28 4.45 15.78 2.03
CA TRP A 28 3.38 14.97 2.60
C TRP A 28 3.35 15.08 4.12
N ASN A 29 2.15 14.99 4.69
CA ASN A 29 2.00 14.85 6.13
C ASN A 29 2.35 13.41 6.54
N TYR A 30 3.31 13.26 7.45
CA TYR A 30 3.70 11.99 8.02
C TYR A 30 4.04 12.14 9.50
N GLU A 31 3.94 11.03 10.24
CA GLU A 31 4.33 10.93 11.63
C GLU A 31 5.13 9.64 11.85
N ARG A 32 6.34 9.78 12.41
CA ARG A 32 7.11 8.64 12.89
C ARG A 32 6.62 8.29 14.30
N LEU A 33 5.93 7.15 14.41
CA LEU A 33 5.35 6.70 15.69
C LEU A 33 6.42 6.19 16.65
N VAL A 34 7.30 5.32 16.15
CA VAL A 34 8.48 4.78 16.85
C VAL A 34 9.63 4.64 15.85
N GLU A 35 10.81 4.23 16.32
CA GLU A 35 12.04 4.16 15.50
C GLU A 35 11.87 3.41 14.17
N ASN A 36 11.00 2.39 14.12
CA ASN A 36 10.82 1.55 12.94
C ASN A 36 9.42 1.60 12.36
N GLU A 37 8.60 2.58 12.73
CA GLU A 37 7.22 2.71 12.27
C GLU A 37 6.92 4.14 11.83
N LEU A 38 6.20 4.25 10.72
CA LEU A 38 5.79 5.54 10.17
C LEU A 38 4.38 5.43 9.60
N VAL A 39 3.60 6.48 9.83
CA VAL A 39 2.31 6.70 9.20
C VAL A 39 2.34 7.93 8.31
N ALA A 40 1.58 7.91 7.24
CA ALA A 40 1.40 9.06 6.36
C ALA A 40 -0.01 9.04 5.76
N GLU A 41 -0.41 10.14 5.15
CA GLU A 41 -1.63 10.22 4.34
C GLU A 41 -1.26 10.65 2.92
N ILE A 42 -1.87 10.00 1.93
CA ILE A 42 -1.74 10.38 0.52
C ILE A 42 -3.12 10.53 -0.11
N GLN A 43 -3.27 11.54 -0.97
CA GLN A 43 -4.45 11.69 -1.83
C GLN A 43 -4.37 10.73 -3.02
N GLY A 44 -5.31 9.78 -3.10
CA GLY A 44 -5.55 8.95 -4.29
C GLY A 44 -6.53 9.58 -5.27
N ARG A 45 -6.88 8.84 -6.33
CA ARG A 45 -7.89 9.28 -7.32
C ARG A 45 -9.26 9.46 -6.70
N TRP A 46 -9.66 8.56 -5.79
CA TRP A 46 -11.04 8.51 -5.29
C TRP A 46 -11.19 8.97 -3.84
N CYS A 47 -10.17 8.72 -3.01
CA CYS A 47 -10.15 9.09 -1.59
C CYS A 47 -8.72 9.25 -1.10
N SER A 48 -8.55 9.71 0.14
CA SER A 48 -7.26 9.63 0.82
C SER A 48 -6.99 8.21 1.30
N TYR A 49 -5.73 7.79 1.26
CA TYR A 49 -5.25 6.54 1.82
C TYR A 49 -4.35 6.80 3.01
N GLN A 50 -4.60 6.11 4.12
CA GLN A 50 -3.67 6.06 5.23
C GLN A 50 -2.59 5.02 4.94
N LEU A 51 -1.34 5.44 5.02
CA LEU A 51 -0.18 4.60 4.77
C LEU A 51 0.43 4.22 6.11
N PHE A 52 0.80 2.94 6.25
CA PHE A 52 1.54 2.42 7.39
C PHE A 52 2.79 1.69 6.90
N ALA A 53 3.94 2.04 7.44
CA ALA A 53 5.22 1.45 7.13
C ALA A 53 5.87 0.92 8.41
N LEU A 54 6.36 -0.33 8.36
CA LEU A 54 7.04 -0.98 9.48
C LEU A 54 8.32 -1.67 8.99
N TRP A 55 9.43 -1.34 9.63
CA TRP A 55 10.71 -2.03 9.43
C TRP A 55 10.95 -3.03 10.56
N ARG A 56 11.34 -4.26 10.20
CA ARG A 56 11.73 -5.31 11.14
C ARG A 56 13.19 -5.65 10.92
N PRO A 57 14.14 -4.97 11.60
CA PRO A 57 15.57 -5.21 11.43
C PRO A 57 15.97 -6.66 11.71
N ASP A 58 15.30 -7.30 12.67
CA ASP A 58 15.53 -8.69 13.08
C ASP A 58 15.21 -9.70 11.98
N LEU A 59 14.28 -9.36 11.07
CA LEU A 59 13.84 -10.18 9.95
C LEU A 59 14.36 -9.67 8.60
N GLU A 60 15.08 -8.54 8.59
CA GLU A 60 15.43 -7.78 7.40
C GLU A 60 14.20 -7.59 6.49
N CYS A 61 13.04 -7.29 7.08
CA CYS A 61 11.75 -7.27 6.40
C CYS A 61 11.06 -5.90 6.55
N PHE A 62 10.73 -5.30 5.42
CA PHE A 62 9.94 -4.08 5.33
C PHE A 62 8.50 -4.43 5.00
N MET A 63 7.55 -3.90 5.77
CA MET A 63 6.12 -4.08 5.55
C MET A 63 5.51 -2.72 5.26
N PHE A 64 4.61 -2.69 4.28
CA PHE A 64 3.88 -1.51 3.88
C PHE A 64 2.40 -1.85 3.78
N SER A 65 1.54 -0.91 4.16
CA SER A 65 0.10 -1.05 4.05
C SER A 65 -0.53 0.27 3.63
N ALA A 66 -1.55 0.17 2.78
CA ALA A 66 -2.42 1.30 2.41
C ALA A 66 -3.85 0.94 2.78
N LEU A 67 -4.43 1.73 3.66
CA LEU A 67 -5.79 1.54 4.16
C LEU A 67 -6.74 2.40 3.32
N VAL A 68 -7.79 1.76 2.82
CA VAL A 68 -8.90 2.45 2.17
C VAL A 68 -9.84 2.93 3.26
N ASP A 69 -10.06 4.24 3.39
CA ASP A 69 -10.91 4.83 4.44
C ASP A 69 -12.41 4.63 4.14
N ILE A 70 -12.81 3.36 4.08
CA ILE A 70 -14.19 2.91 3.89
C ILE A 70 -14.47 1.77 4.87
N LYS A 71 -15.35 2.03 5.84
CA LYS A 71 -15.83 0.99 6.75
C LYS A 71 -16.70 -0.02 6.03
N VAL A 72 -16.38 -1.30 6.21
CA VAL A 72 -17.15 -2.43 5.71
C VAL A 72 -18.18 -2.83 6.77
N PRO A 73 -19.49 -2.65 6.51
CA PRO A 73 -20.51 -3.12 7.43
C PRO A 73 -20.44 -4.65 7.56
N GLN A 74 -20.70 -5.17 8.76
CA GLN A 74 -20.69 -6.62 9.03
C GLN A 74 -21.62 -7.41 8.09
N THR A 75 -22.73 -6.81 7.65
CA THR A 75 -23.66 -7.41 6.68
C THR A 75 -23.09 -7.57 5.27
N LYS A 76 -22.07 -6.79 4.91
CA LYS A 76 -21.39 -6.79 3.61
C LYS A 76 -20.00 -7.41 3.66
N ARG A 77 -19.48 -7.72 4.86
CA ARG A 77 -18.12 -8.24 5.06
C ARG A 77 -17.80 -9.44 4.17
N LYS A 78 -18.71 -10.42 4.12
CA LYS A 78 -18.54 -11.61 3.27
C LYS A 78 -18.41 -11.27 1.79
N ASP A 79 -19.24 -10.35 1.29
CA ASP A 79 -19.21 -9.96 -0.11
C ASP A 79 -17.91 -9.21 -0.44
N VAL A 80 -17.43 -8.35 0.47
CA VAL A 80 -16.14 -7.68 0.32
C VAL A 80 -14.99 -8.70 0.34
N GLU A 81 -14.96 -9.65 1.26
CA GLU A 81 -13.93 -10.70 1.31
C GLU A 81 -13.89 -11.53 0.00
N ILE A 82 -15.05 -11.82 -0.59
CA ILE A 82 -15.14 -12.48 -1.91
C ILE A 82 -14.58 -11.56 -3.01
N LEU A 83 -14.96 -10.29 -3.03
CA LEU A 83 -14.44 -9.31 -3.99
C LEU A 83 -12.92 -9.22 -3.95
N LEU A 84 -12.34 -9.10 -2.74
CA LEU A 84 -10.89 -9.04 -2.56
C LEU A 84 -10.21 -10.35 -3.01
N SER A 85 -10.81 -11.50 -2.70
CA SER A 85 -10.32 -12.81 -3.14
C SER A 85 -10.32 -12.96 -4.67
N MET A 86 -11.27 -12.35 -5.36
CA MET A 86 -11.31 -12.32 -6.84
C MET A 86 -10.30 -11.35 -7.45
N LEU A 87 -9.97 -10.27 -6.74
CA LEU A 87 -9.01 -9.26 -7.19
C LEU A 87 -7.57 -9.72 -6.99
N ASN A 88 -7.26 -10.38 -5.87
CA ASN A 88 -5.90 -10.79 -5.48
C ASN A 88 -5.14 -11.57 -6.56
N PRO A 89 -5.73 -12.52 -7.31
CA PRO A 89 -5.03 -13.17 -8.42
C PRO A 89 -4.58 -12.24 -9.55
N LYS A 90 -5.10 -11.01 -9.60
CA LYS A 90 -4.75 -9.96 -10.57
C LYS A 90 -3.77 -8.92 -10.01
N VAL A 91 -3.45 -9.00 -8.71
CA VAL A 91 -2.47 -8.15 -8.03
C VAL A 91 -1.12 -8.85 -8.09
N LEU A 92 -0.12 -8.21 -8.70
CA LEU A 92 1.20 -8.82 -8.88
C LEU A 92 2.07 -8.69 -7.64
N LEU A 93 1.93 -7.57 -6.94
CA LEU A 93 2.75 -7.17 -5.82
C LEU A 93 1.83 -6.87 -4.65
N GLY A 94 1.92 -7.67 -3.59
CA GLY A 94 1.07 -7.54 -2.41
C GLY A 94 -0.26 -8.28 -2.52
N HIS A 95 -1.18 -7.93 -1.63
CA HIS A 95 -2.53 -8.50 -1.60
C HIS A 95 -3.47 -7.58 -0.81
N PHE A 96 -4.77 -7.78 -0.98
CA PHE A 96 -5.80 -7.17 -0.16
C PHE A 96 -6.32 -8.11 0.92
N GLU A 97 -6.68 -7.52 2.04
CA GLU A 97 -7.41 -8.12 3.14
C GLU A 97 -8.43 -7.13 3.73
N VAL A 98 -9.31 -7.62 4.60
CA VAL A 98 -10.10 -6.75 5.48
C VAL A 98 -9.46 -6.79 6.87
N SER A 99 -9.02 -5.64 7.38
CA SER A 99 -8.46 -5.52 8.74
C SER A 99 -9.42 -6.17 9.73
N PRO A 100 -8.94 -7.12 10.57
CA PRO A 100 -9.78 -7.74 11.59
C PRO A 100 -10.17 -6.76 12.69
N ASP A 101 -9.37 -5.72 12.92
CA ASP A 101 -9.53 -4.78 14.02
C ASP A 101 -10.40 -3.56 13.63
N ASP A 102 -10.29 -3.11 12.38
CA ASP A 102 -10.90 -1.84 11.94
C ASP A 102 -12.06 -1.99 10.95
N ASP A 103 -12.32 -3.21 10.45
CA ASP A 103 -13.28 -3.49 9.37
C ASP A 103 -13.02 -2.63 8.10
N LEU A 104 -11.75 -2.32 7.84
CA LEU A 104 -11.30 -1.54 6.67
C LEU A 104 -10.63 -2.46 5.63
N PRO A 105 -10.83 -2.24 4.32
CA PRO A 105 -10.00 -2.87 3.29
C PRO A 105 -8.58 -2.34 3.36
N VAL A 106 -7.61 -3.24 3.33
CA VAL A 106 -6.18 -2.92 3.43
C VAL A 106 -5.42 -3.61 2.31
N PHE A 107 -4.64 -2.84 1.57
CA PHE A 107 -3.58 -3.39 0.72
C PHE A 107 -2.34 -3.61 1.58
N ARG A 108 -1.72 -4.79 1.48
CA ARG A 108 -0.50 -5.16 2.19
C ARG A 108 0.61 -5.59 1.23
N TYR A 109 1.81 -5.12 1.51
CA TYR A 109 3.03 -5.51 0.83
C TYR A 109 4.15 -5.83 1.83
N SER A 110 5.03 -6.76 1.48
CA SER A 110 6.21 -7.10 2.28
C SER A 110 7.42 -7.33 1.38
N LEU A 111 8.54 -6.69 1.73
CA LEU A 111 9.82 -6.77 1.03
C LEU A 111 10.88 -7.30 1.97
N THR A 112 11.54 -8.39 1.58
CA THR A 112 12.79 -8.81 2.24
C THR A 112 13.97 -8.03 1.66
N LEU A 113 14.78 -7.45 2.53
CA LEU A 113 16.04 -6.78 2.19
C LEU A 113 17.25 -7.66 2.49
N ARG A 114 17.02 -8.90 2.93
CA ARG A 114 18.09 -9.86 3.20
C ARG A 114 18.92 -10.09 1.93
N GLY A 115 20.23 -9.94 2.07
CA GLY A 115 21.17 -10.11 0.96
C GLY A 115 21.25 -8.91 0.01
N ASN A 116 20.41 -7.89 0.20
CA ASN A 116 20.62 -6.57 -0.36
C ASN A 116 21.45 -5.75 0.60
N PRO A 117 22.20 -4.76 0.10
CA PRO A 117 22.99 -3.95 0.99
C PRO A 117 22.07 -3.00 1.80
N GLY A 118 20.85 -2.72 1.32
CA GLY A 118 19.71 -2.18 2.06
C GLY A 118 18.55 -1.82 1.11
N ALA A 119 17.58 -1.04 1.58
CA ALA A 119 16.51 -0.51 0.72
C ALA A 119 17.05 0.59 -0.21
N THR A 120 16.45 0.70 -1.40
CA THR A 120 16.67 1.84 -2.30
C THR A 120 15.44 2.74 -2.37
N LEU A 121 15.64 4.00 -2.78
CA LEU A 121 14.55 4.95 -2.95
C LEU A 121 13.55 4.47 -4.00
N GLU A 122 14.06 3.96 -5.12
CA GLU A 122 13.24 3.47 -6.24
C GLU A 122 12.35 2.28 -5.80
N GLN A 123 12.85 1.41 -4.91
CA GLN A 123 12.02 0.36 -4.31
C GLN A 123 10.89 0.95 -3.48
N MET A 124 11.16 1.99 -2.68
CA MET A 124 10.13 2.61 -1.84
C MET A 124 9.06 3.31 -2.69
N GLU A 125 9.49 4.09 -3.69
CA GLU A 125 8.58 4.77 -4.63
C GLU A 125 7.69 3.77 -5.36
N GLU A 126 8.26 2.69 -5.89
CA GLU A 126 7.49 1.66 -6.61
C GLU A 126 6.46 0.98 -5.69
N ILE A 127 6.82 0.68 -4.45
CA ILE A 127 5.88 0.08 -3.47
C ILE A 127 4.71 1.02 -3.20
N ILE A 128 4.97 2.30 -2.96
CA ILE A 128 3.93 3.30 -2.68
C ILE A 128 3.03 3.45 -3.91
N ASN A 129 3.61 3.65 -5.08
CA ASN A 129 2.87 3.84 -6.32
C ASN A 129 1.98 2.63 -6.63
N ASN A 130 2.51 1.41 -6.51
CA ASN A 130 1.73 0.19 -6.71
C ASN A 130 0.61 0.06 -5.68
N ALA A 131 0.86 0.35 -4.40
CA ALA A 131 -0.16 0.27 -3.37
C ALA A 131 -1.34 1.23 -3.64
N VAL A 132 -1.04 2.49 -3.98
CA VAL A 132 -2.03 3.51 -4.31
C VAL A 132 -2.81 3.13 -5.58
N LEU A 133 -2.10 2.67 -6.62
CA LEU A 133 -2.70 2.22 -7.87
C LEU A 133 -3.71 1.08 -7.65
N GLU A 134 -3.33 0.06 -6.88
CA GLU A 134 -4.23 -1.07 -6.61
C GLU A 134 -5.41 -0.62 -5.74
N CYS A 135 -5.21 0.27 -4.77
CA CYS A 135 -6.32 0.84 -3.98
C CYS A 135 -7.31 1.63 -4.87
N ASP A 136 -6.79 2.46 -5.78
CA ASP A 136 -7.60 3.22 -6.73
C ASP A 136 -8.38 2.32 -7.68
N ARG A 137 -7.82 1.15 -8.03
CA ARG A 137 -8.48 0.14 -8.86
C ARG A 137 -9.55 -0.65 -8.11
N LEU A 138 -9.34 -0.92 -6.82
CA LEU A 138 -10.31 -1.59 -5.95
C LEU A 138 -11.53 -0.70 -5.67
N TYR A 139 -11.31 0.60 -5.45
CA TYR A 139 -12.30 1.52 -4.89
C TYR A 139 -13.67 1.49 -5.60
N PRO A 140 -13.79 1.54 -6.94
CA PRO A 140 -15.10 1.54 -7.60
C PRO A 140 -15.87 0.23 -7.39
N ALA A 141 -15.18 -0.92 -7.43
CA ALA A 141 -15.82 -2.21 -7.18
C ALA A 141 -16.32 -2.31 -5.74
N LEU A 142 -15.55 -1.81 -4.79
CA LEU A 142 -15.96 -1.72 -3.39
C LEU A 142 -17.22 -0.85 -3.23
N GLN A 143 -17.28 0.28 -3.92
CA GLN A 143 -18.45 1.17 -3.90
C GLN A 143 -19.71 0.46 -4.39
N PHE A 144 -19.61 -0.31 -5.47
CA PHE A 144 -20.74 -1.06 -6.01
C PHE A 144 -21.26 -2.17 -5.08
N VAL A 145 -20.38 -2.85 -4.33
CA VAL A 145 -20.80 -3.86 -3.34
C VAL A 145 -21.49 -3.21 -2.15
N LEU A 146 -20.90 -2.13 -1.63
CA LEU A 146 -21.33 -1.50 -0.38
C LEU A 146 -22.61 -0.67 -0.53
N TRP A 147 -22.72 0.11 -1.62
CA TRP A 147 -23.83 1.05 -1.82
C TRP A 147 -24.64 0.78 -3.10
N GLY A 148 -24.09 0.03 -4.06
CA GLY A 148 -24.78 -0.31 -5.31
C GLY A 148 -25.58 -1.62 -5.26
N ASP A 149 -25.58 -2.33 -4.12
CA ASP A 149 -26.19 -3.65 -3.92
C ASP A 149 -25.84 -4.70 -4.99
N LYS A 150 -24.68 -4.54 -5.64
CA LYS A 150 -24.13 -5.53 -6.56
C LYS A 150 -23.48 -6.66 -5.78
N ASN A 151 -23.60 -7.88 -6.31
CA ASN A 151 -22.73 -8.96 -5.84
C ASN A 151 -21.27 -8.72 -6.31
N PRO A 152 -20.28 -9.42 -5.72
CA PRO A 152 -18.86 -9.18 -6.02
C PRO A 152 -18.48 -9.32 -7.50
N GLU A 153 -19.08 -10.28 -8.22
CA GLU A 153 -18.82 -10.47 -9.65
C GLU A 153 -19.35 -9.31 -10.49
N GLU A 154 -20.58 -8.90 -10.25
CA GLU A 154 -21.20 -7.75 -10.91
C GLU A 154 -20.47 -6.45 -10.63
N ALA A 155 -20.03 -6.25 -9.39
CA ALA A 155 -19.28 -5.07 -8.98
C ALA A 155 -17.93 -4.98 -9.70
N LEU A 156 -17.20 -6.10 -9.81
CA LEU A 156 -15.93 -6.14 -10.52
C LEU A 156 -16.11 -5.87 -12.02
N MET A 157 -17.15 -6.44 -12.65
CA MET A 157 -17.47 -6.17 -14.05
C MET A 157 -17.85 -4.70 -14.28
N ALA A 158 -18.67 -4.12 -13.39
CA ALA A 158 -19.09 -2.72 -13.49
C ALA A 158 -17.89 -1.77 -13.36
N ALA A 159 -16.99 -2.02 -12.39
CA ALA A 159 -15.77 -1.24 -12.21
C ALA A 159 -14.87 -1.27 -13.45
N MET A 160 -14.76 -2.42 -14.12
CA MET A 160 -14.00 -2.53 -15.38
C MET A 160 -14.62 -1.68 -16.50
N LEU A 161 -15.95 -1.64 -16.62
CA LEU A 161 -16.63 -0.87 -17.66
C LEU A 161 -16.47 0.65 -17.46
N ASP A 162 -16.59 1.15 -16.22
CA ASP A 162 -16.38 2.57 -15.93
C ASP A 162 -14.93 3.01 -16.16
N THR A 163 -13.94 2.14 -15.92
CA THR A 163 -12.54 2.47 -16.24
C THR A 163 -12.27 2.63 -17.74
N TYR A 164 -13.12 2.10 -18.62
CA TYR A 164 -13.04 2.33 -20.08
C TYR A 164 -13.85 3.57 -20.55
N GLY A 165 -14.73 4.12 -19.70
CA GLY A 165 -15.57 5.28 -20.04
C GLY A 165 -14.93 6.65 -19.80
N GLU A 166 -13.80 6.69 -19.09
CA GLU A 166 -13.06 7.92 -18.77
C GLU A 166 -11.70 8.03 -19.50
N ALA A 167 -11.50 7.29 -20.59
CA ALA A 167 -10.28 7.32 -21.43
C ALA A 167 -10.49 8.09 -22.74
#